data_AF-A0A6I9Y7Z2-F1
#
_entry.id   AF-A0A6I9Y7Z2-F1
#
_cell.length_a   1.000
_cell.length_b   1.000
_cell.length_c   1.000
_cell.angle_alpha   90.00
_cell.angle_beta   90.00
_cell.angle_gamma   90.00
#
_symmetry.space_group_name_H-M   'P 1'
#
loop_
_entity.id
_entity.type
_entity.pdbx_description
1 polymer ?
#
loop_
_entity_poly.entity_id
_entity_poly.type
_entity_poly.pdbx_seq_one_letter_code
_entity_poly.pdbx_strand_id
1 'polypeptide(L)'
;MTYKGTYLFNDINECELDSNQCTEAQNCVNFHGGYRCVEKKLCQEPYVHVSENRCLCPTSNPLCHEKPSSVIYRYMSILADRTVPSDIFQIQATTFYPGSFNTFQIRSGNEDGEFYIRVSPYPSNSQSQPFFYKVYSGTGLPNTDAFRSGGL
;
A
#
# COMPACT_ATOMS: atom_id res chain seq x y z
N MET A 1 -7.68 -20.82 -39.30
CA MET A 1 -8.51 -19.88 -38.54
C MET A 1 -7.61 -19.20 -37.53
N THR A 2 -7.33 -17.92 -37.73
CA THR A 2 -6.38 -17.15 -36.92
C THR A 2 -7.19 -16.36 -35.89
N TYR A 3 -7.14 -16.74 -34.62
CA TYR A 3 -7.70 -15.92 -33.54
C TYR A 3 -6.73 -14.77 -33.24
N LYS A 4 -6.91 -13.66 -33.95
CA LYS A 4 -6.56 -12.33 -33.43
C LYS A 4 -7.69 -11.92 -32.49
N GLY A 5 -7.38 -11.69 -31.23
CA GLY A 5 -8.33 -11.17 -30.25
C GLY A 5 -7.65 -10.92 -28.91
N THR A 6 -7.10 -9.73 -28.75
CA THR A 6 -6.84 -9.09 -27.46
C THR A 6 -8.13 -9.07 -26.64
N TYR A 7 -8.34 -10.08 -25.80
CA TYR A 7 -9.27 -9.96 -24.67
C TYR A 7 -8.44 -9.60 -23.46
N LEU A 8 -8.14 -8.30 -23.32
CA LEU A 8 -8.05 -7.70 -21.98
C LEU A 8 -9.48 -7.82 -21.43
N PHE A 9 -9.79 -8.99 -20.90
CA PHE A 9 -11.11 -9.35 -20.41
C PHE A 9 -11.44 -8.36 -19.29
N ASN A 10 -12.57 -7.66 -19.41
CA ASN A 10 -13.02 -6.75 -18.35
C ASN A 10 -13.19 -7.57 -17.07
N ASP A 11 -12.26 -7.39 -16.13
CA ASP A 11 -12.41 -7.87 -14.77
C ASP A 11 -13.71 -7.29 -14.19
N ILE A 12 -14.55 -8.16 -13.64
CA ILE A 12 -15.81 -7.75 -13.04
C ILE A 12 -15.47 -7.28 -11.63
N ASN A 13 -15.79 -6.02 -11.29
CA ASN A 13 -15.57 -5.52 -9.95
C ASN A 13 -16.72 -5.96 -9.02
N GLU A 14 -16.60 -7.11 -8.38
CA GLU A 14 -17.64 -7.61 -7.47
C GLU A 14 -17.80 -6.75 -6.21
N CYS A 15 -16.82 -5.90 -5.89
CA CYS A 15 -16.89 -4.95 -4.79
C CYS A 15 -17.76 -3.73 -5.13
N GLU A 16 -17.79 -3.28 -6.39
CA GLU A 16 -18.66 -2.18 -6.83
C GLU A 16 -20.09 -2.63 -7.15
N LEU A 17 -20.25 -3.89 -7.54
CA LEU A 17 -21.54 -4.48 -7.90
C LEU A 17 -22.30 -5.08 -6.71
N ASP A 18 -21.78 -4.94 -5.49
CA ASP A 18 -22.30 -5.57 -4.27
C ASP A 18 -22.54 -7.09 -4.42
N SER A 19 -21.82 -7.74 -5.33
CA SER A 19 -21.89 -9.17 -5.59
C SER A 19 -20.83 -9.98 -4.82
N ASN A 20 -20.24 -9.36 -3.80
CA ASN A 20 -19.26 -9.98 -2.92
C ASN A 20 -19.94 -10.64 -1.71
N GLN A 21 -19.29 -11.65 -1.13
CA GLN A 21 -19.79 -12.36 0.06
C GLN A 21 -19.05 -11.94 1.34
N CYS A 22 -18.58 -10.69 1.39
CA CYS A 22 -17.83 -10.19 2.54
C CYS A 22 -18.77 -9.89 3.71
N THR A 23 -18.31 -10.18 4.93
CA THR A 23 -19.04 -9.81 6.16
C THR A 23 -18.89 -8.31 6.44
N GLU A 24 -19.74 -7.75 7.31
CA GLU A 24 -19.60 -6.35 7.74
C GLU A 24 -18.26 -6.05 8.43
N ALA A 25 -17.59 -7.05 8.99
CA ALA A 25 -16.26 -6.93 9.59
C ALA A 25 -15.11 -6.99 8.56
N GLN A 26 -15.41 -7.18 7.28
CA GLN A 26 -14.45 -7.32 6.19
C GLN A 26 -14.57 -6.19 5.18
N ASN A 27 -13.45 -5.86 4.54
CA ASN A 27 -13.40 -5.01 3.35
C ASN A 27 -13.32 -5.89 2.11
N CYS A 28 -14.06 -5.54 1.07
CA CYS A 28 -13.91 -6.16 -0.24
C CYS A 28 -12.73 -5.53 -0.97
N VAL A 29 -11.81 -6.36 -1.47
CA VAL A 29 -10.68 -5.94 -2.30
C VAL A 29 -10.79 -6.62 -3.65
N ASN A 30 -11.03 -5.83 -4.70
CA ASN A 30 -11.07 -6.30 -6.08
C ASN A 30 -9.65 -6.47 -6.64
N PHE A 31 -9.41 -7.53 -7.39
CA PHE A 31 -8.18 -7.75 -8.14
C PHE A 31 -8.48 -8.48 -9.45
N HIS A 32 -7.53 -8.43 -10.39
CA HIS A 32 -7.75 -9.09 -11.67
C HIS A 32 -7.98 -10.59 -11.51
N GLY A 33 -9.15 -11.07 -11.91
CA GLY A 33 -9.60 -12.45 -11.78
C GLY A 33 -10.46 -12.74 -10.55
N GLY A 34 -10.86 -11.73 -9.76
CA GLY A 34 -11.87 -11.86 -8.70
C GLY A 34 -11.66 -10.94 -7.49
N TYR A 35 -12.27 -11.29 -6.36
CA TYR A 35 -12.21 -10.48 -5.14
C TYR A 35 -11.76 -11.29 -3.91
N ARG A 36 -11.33 -10.57 -2.86
CA ARG A 36 -11.01 -11.16 -1.55
C ARG A 36 -11.57 -10.28 -0.44
N CYS A 37 -12.17 -10.95 0.55
CA CYS A 37 -12.61 -10.31 1.78
C CYS A 37 -11.45 -10.29 2.77
N VAL A 38 -10.96 -9.11 3.09
CA VAL A 38 -9.88 -8.91 4.06
C VAL A 38 -10.46 -8.34 5.35
N GLU A 39 -9.97 -8.78 6.50
CA GLU A 39 -10.43 -8.24 7.78
C GLU A 39 -10.17 -6.73 7.84
N LYS A 40 -11.17 -5.97 8.31
CA LYS A 40 -11.01 -4.54 8.57
C LYS A 40 -9.91 -4.36 9.61
N LYS A 41 -8.78 -3.79 9.20
CA LYS A 41 -7.71 -3.42 10.14
C LYS A 41 -8.20 -2.27 11.01
N LEU A 42 -8.55 -2.59 12.25
CA LEU A 42 -8.91 -1.61 13.26
C LEU A 42 -7.67 -0.84 13.72
N CYS A 43 -7.84 0.45 13.98
CA CYS A 43 -6.82 1.23 14.64
C CYS A 43 -6.62 0.69 16.06
N GLN A 44 -5.39 0.30 16.38
CA GLN A 44 -5.03 -0.13 17.73
C GLN A 44 -4.65 1.08 18.55
N GLU A 45 -5.01 1.10 19.84
CA GLU A 45 -4.58 2.14 20.77
C GLU A 45 -3.04 2.32 20.70
N PRO A 46 -2.52 3.56 20.64
CA PRO A 46 -3.17 4.87 20.86
C PRO A 46 -3.78 5.53 19.60
N TYR A 47 -3.89 4.81 18.49
CA TYR A 47 -4.36 5.38 17.24
C TYR A 47 -5.88 5.48 17.16
N VAL A 48 -6.37 6.60 16.62
CA VAL A 48 -7.79 6.89 16.40
C VAL A 48 -8.10 6.79 14.91
N HIS A 49 -9.22 6.17 14.56
CA HIS A 49 -9.70 6.06 13.19
C HIS A 49 -10.18 7.43 12.67
N VAL A 50 -9.68 7.85 11.51
CA VAL A 50 -10.00 9.17 10.93
C VAL A 50 -10.66 9.07 9.57
N SER A 51 -10.27 8.09 8.76
CA SER A 51 -10.92 7.80 7.48
C SER A 51 -10.77 6.31 7.17
N GLU A 52 -11.49 5.83 6.15
CA GLU A 52 -11.31 4.47 5.64
C GLU A 52 -9.82 4.21 5.39
N ASN A 53 -9.29 3.24 6.14
CA ASN A 53 -7.90 2.81 6.13
C ASN A 53 -6.84 3.79 6.67
N ARG A 54 -7.22 4.86 7.39
CA ARG A 54 -6.25 5.78 8.03
C ARG A 54 -6.49 5.92 9.52
N CYS A 55 -5.42 5.72 10.28
CA CYS A 55 -5.38 5.95 11.71
C CYS A 55 -4.41 7.09 12.03
N LEU A 56 -4.79 7.99 12.95
CA LEU A 56 -3.93 9.07 13.44
C LEU A 56 -3.56 8.85 14.91
N CYS A 57 -2.34 9.24 15.25
CA CYS A 57 -1.88 9.31 16.63
C CYS A 57 -2.01 10.77 17.11
N PRO A 58 -2.94 11.10 18.02
CA PRO A 58 -3.12 12.48 18.47
C PRO A 58 -1.88 12.98 19.22
N THR A 59 -1.39 14.18 18.90
CA THR A 59 -0.26 14.81 19.61
C THR A 59 -0.56 15.07 21.08
N SER A 60 -1.85 15.18 21.44
CA SER A 60 -2.30 15.29 22.82
C SER A 60 -2.14 13.99 23.63
N ASN A 61 -1.95 12.84 22.98
CA ASN A 61 -1.76 11.56 23.66
C ASN A 61 -0.26 11.31 23.90
N PRO A 62 0.22 11.22 25.16
CA PRO A 62 1.63 10.94 25.46
C PRO A 62 2.15 9.64 24.84
N LEU A 63 1.28 8.65 24.62
CA LEU A 63 1.65 7.37 23.98
C LEU A 63 2.08 7.51 22.52
N CYS A 64 1.87 8.68 21.91
CA CYS A 64 2.21 8.98 20.51
C CYS A 64 3.60 9.59 20.31
N HIS A 65 4.33 9.97 21.37
CA HIS A 65 5.57 10.75 21.24
C HIS A 65 6.64 10.08 20.34
N GLU A 66 6.78 8.76 20.44
CA GLU A 66 7.74 7.97 19.65
C GLU A 66 7.06 7.05 18.63
N LYS A 67 5.81 7.36 18.26
CA LYS A 67 5.03 6.56 17.31
C LYS A 67 4.78 7.38 16.04
N PRO A 68 4.63 6.71 14.87
CA PRO A 68 4.19 7.37 13.65
C PRO A 68 2.94 8.22 13.88
N SER A 69 2.94 9.46 13.40
CA SER A 69 1.80 10.38 13.50
C SER A 69 0.57 9.89 12.74
N SER A 70 0.78 9.08 11.70
CA SER A 70 -0.30 8.42 10.97
C SER A 70 0.09 7.04 10.46
N VAL A 71 -0.92 6.17 10.31
CA VAL A 71 -0.81 4.82 9.76
C VAL A 71 -1.86 4.69 8.67
N ILE A 72 -1.44 4.24 7.49
CA ILE A 72 -2.34 4.01 6.36
C ILE A 72 -2.25 2.53 5.97
N TYR A 73 -3.41 1.89 5.85
CA TYR A 73 -3.54 0.53 5.33
C TYR A 73 -3.89 0.59 3.84
N ARG A 74 -3.16 -0.13 2.99
CA ARG A 74 -3.50 -0.26 1.57
C ARG A 74 -3.36 -1.70 1.12
N TYR A 75 -4.35 -2.16 0.36
CA TYR A 75 -4.34 -3.43 -0.33
C TYR A 75 -4.03 -3.16 -1.80
N MET A 76 -3.10 -3.91 -2.38
CA MET A 76 -2.69 -3.74 -3.78
C MET A 76 -2.76 -5.08 -4.50
N SER A 77 -3.33 -5.08 -5.70
CA SER A 77 -3.31 -6.22 -6.61
C SER A 77 -2.01 -6.24 -7.40
N ILE A 78 -1.17 -7.24 -7.13
CA ILE A 78 0.07 -7.47 -7.88
C ILE A 78 -0.19 -8.61 -8.87
N LEU A 79 -0.01 -8.34 -10.15
CA LEU A 79 -0.07 -9.37 -11.20
C LEU A 79 1.17 -10.26 -11.10
N ALA A 80 0.97 -11.58 -11.11
CA ALA A 80 2.04 -12.56 -10.98
C ALA A 80 2.99 -12.60 -12.19
N ASP A 81 2.51 -12.22 -13.38
CA ASP A 81 3.27 -12.30 -14.63
C ASP A 81 4.19 -11.08 -14.87
N ARG A 82 4.82 -10.60 -13.79
CA ARG A 82 5.69 -9.41 -13.82
C ARG A 82 7.15 -9.82 -13.96
N THR A 83 7.88 -9.12 -14.82
CA THR A 83 9.34 -9.29 -14.97
C THR A 83 10.05 -8.83 -13.70
N VAL A 84 10.85 -9.70 -13.11
CA VAL A 84 11.53 -9.42 -11.84
C VAL A 84 12.91 -8.78 -12.08
N PRO A 85 13.30 -7.74 -11.31
CA PRO A 85 12.50 -7.05 -10.31
C PRO A 85 11.49 -6.09 -10.92
N SER A 86 10.32 -5.97 -10.29
CA SER A 86 9.24 -5.09 -10.77
C SER A 86 8.90 -3.98 -9.78
N ASP A 87 8.65 -2.78 -10.30
CA ASP A 87 8.08 -1.66 -9.55
C ASP A 87 6.65 -2.04 -9.10
N ILE A 88 6.41 -2.08 -7.78
CA ILE A 88 5.08 -2.37 -7.22
C ILE A 88 4.32 -1.08 -6.97
N PHE A 89 4.88 -0.17 -6.18
CA PHE A 89 4.28 1.13 -5.89
C PHE A 89 5.34 2.17 -5.53
N GLN A 90 4.92 3.44 -5.60
CA GLN A 90 5.73 4.60 -5.23
C GLN A 90 5.11 5.31 -4.04
N ILE A 91 5.96 5.78 -3.12
CA ILE A 91 5.57 6.56 -1.96
C ILE A 91 6.24 7.92 -2.04
N GLN A 92 5.43 8.97 -1.91
CA GLN A 92 5.87 10.36 -1.86
C GLN A 92 5.49 10.94 -0.50
N ALA A 93 6.44 11.59 0.17
CA ALA A 93 6.13 12.40 1.35
C ALA A 93 5.41 13.68 0.92
N THR A 94 4.22 13.93 1.46
CA THR A 94 3.39 15.09 1.10
C THR A 94 3.70 16.34 1.93
N THR A 95 4.31 16.18 3.10
CA THR A 95 4.70 17.28 4.00
C THR A 95 6.22 17.38 4.08
N PHE A 96 6.75 18.52 3.64
CA PHE A 96 8.17 18.86 3.71
C PHE A 96 8.33 20.08 4.62
N TYR A 97 8.68 19.84 5.88
CA TYR A 97 9.19 20.89 6.77
C TYR A 97 10.72 20.82 6.80
N PRO A 98 11.45 21.95 6.87
CA PRO A 98 12.89 21.93 7.07
C PRO A 98 13.25 21.09 8.30
N GLY A 99 14.02 20.01 8.11
CA GLY A 99 14.40 19.07 9.18
C GLY A 99 13.45 17.87 9.38
N SER A 100 12.39 17.73 8.58
CA SER A 100 11.54 16.53 8.61
C SER A 100 12.21 15.35 7.88
N PHE A 101 12.35 14.21 8.56
CA PHE A 101 12.87 12.96 8.00
C PHE A 101 11.75 11.93 7.89
N ASN A 102 11.34 11.60 6.67
CA ASN A 102 10.34 10.55 6.43
C ASN A 102 11.05 9.21 6.24
N THR A 103 10.82 8.26 7.15
CA THR A 103 11.36 6.89 7.07
C THR A 103 10.26 5.92 6.68
N PHE A 104 10.52 5.05 5.69
CA PHE A 104 9.59 4.02 5.25
C PHE A 104 10.16 2.63 5.52
N GLN A 105 9.33 1.72 6.03
CA GLN A 105 9.72 0.35 6.39
C GLN A 105 8.59 -0.62 6.06
N ILE A 106 8.96 -1.85 5.69
CA ILE A 106 8.02 -2.97 5.56
C ILE A 106 7.93 -3.65 6.93
N ARG A 107 6.74 -3.72 7.52
CA ARG A 107 6.55 -4.24 8.88
C ARG A 107 6.04 -5.68 8.96
N SER A 108 5.50 -6.21 7.87
CA SER A 108 4.88 -7.54 7.76
C SER A 108 4.68 -7.90 6.29
N GLY A 109 4.56 -9.20 5.96
CA GLY A 109 4.30 -9.65 4.58
C GLY A 109 5.56 -9.60 3.70
N ASN A 110 6.74 -9.80 4.31
CA ASN A 110 8.03 -9.85 3.63
C ASN A 110 8.97 -10.82 4.37
N GLU A 111 8.41 -11.89 4.92
CA GLU A 111 9.13 -12.91 5.69
C GLU A 111 10.16 -13.63 4.82
N ASP A 112 9.87 -13.78 3.53
CA ASP A 112 10.74 -14.40 2.53
C ASP A 112 11.77 -13.43 1.91
N GLY A 113 11.75 -12.16 2.30
CA GLY A 113 12.72 -11.14 1.85
C GLY A 113 12.57 -10.73 0.38
N GLU A 114 11.41 -10.96 -0.21
CA GLU A 114 11.14 -10.74 -1.63
C GLU A 114 10.82 -9.28 -1.95
N PHE A 115 10.47 -8.46 -0.96
CA PHE A 115 10.19 -7.04 -1.13
C PHE A 115 11.34 -6.18 -0.60
N TYR A 116 11.72 -5.16 -1.37
CA TYR A 116 12.71 -4.17 -0.93
C TYR A 116 12.32 -2.74 -1.34
N ILE A 117 12.75 -1.78 -0.53
CA ILE A 117 12.52 -0.34 -0.76
C ILE A 117 13.79 0.28 -1.34
N ARG A 118 13.69 1.09 -2.41
CA ARG A 118 14.79 1.96 -2.85
C ARG A 118 14.39 3.42 -2.86
N VAL A 119 15.32 4.27 -2.42
CA VAL A 119 15.24 5.72 -2.60
C VAL A 119 15.59 6.04 -4.04
N SER A 120 14.70 6.71 -4.76
CA SER A 120 14.99 7.19 -6.11
C SER A 120 15.43 8.66 -6.03
N PRO A 121 16.66 9.00 -6.45
CA PRO A 121 17.07 10.39 -6.56
C PRO A 121 16.27 11.09 -7.67
N TYR A 122 15.82 12.32 -7.41
CA TYR A 122 15.15 13.15 -8.41
C TYR A 122 16.17 13.68 -9.43
N PRO A 123 15.77 13.94 -10.69
CA PRO A 123 16.59 14.73 -11.61
C PRO A 123 16.90 16.11 -10.99
N SER A 124 18.15 16.53 -11.18
CA SER A 124 18.96 17.43 -10.35
C SER A 124 18.57 18.91 -10.26
N ASN A 125 17.28 19.29 -10.34
CA ASN A 125 16.89 20.70 -10.50
C ASN A 125 15.83 21.27 -9.54
N SER A 126 15.59 20.66 -8.37
CA SER A 126 14.69 21.28 -7.37
C SER A 126 15.19 21.10 -5.93
N GLN A 127 15.60 22.19 -5.30
CA GLN A 127 16.13 22.24 -3.93
C GLN A 127 15.06 22.05 -2.82
N SER A 128 13.88 21.53 -3.14
CA SER A 128 12.76 21.50 -2.18
C SER A 128 11.71 20.43 -2.47
N GLN A 129 12.12 19.28 -3.02
CA GLN A 129 11.17 18.21 -3.35
C GLN A 129 11.34 16.94 -2.50
N PRO A 130 10.24 16.28 -2.14
CA PRO A 130 10.25 15.13 -1.25
C PRO A 130 11.03 13.95 -1.84
N PHE A 131 11.67 13.17 -0.97
CA PHE A 131 12.23 11.88 -1.36
C PHE A 131 11.11 10.94 -1.84
N PHE A 132 11.32 10.26 -2.96
CA PHE A 132 10.41 9.25 -3.49
C PHE A 132 10.99 7.86 -3.23
N TYR A 133 10.14 7.01 -2.67
CA TYR A 133 10.48 5.63 -2.35
C TYR A 133 9.74 4.71 -3.30
N LYS A 134 10.44 3.72 -3.86
CA LYS A 134 9.83 2.67 -4.68
C LYS A 134 9.94 1.34 -3.96
N VAL A 135 8.84 0.58 -3.93
CA VAL A 135 8.85 -0.79 -3.45
C VAL A 135 8.90 -1.73 -4.64
N TYR A 136 9.80 -2.68 -4.56
CA TYR A 136 10.07 -3.66 -5.61
C TYR A 136 9.77 -5.06 -5.09
N SER A 137 9.38 -5.94 -6.01
CA SER A 137 9.33 -7.39 -5.77
C SER A 137 10.48 -8.08 -6.49
N GLY A 138 11.18 -8.96 -5.77
CA GLY A 138 12.38 -9.70 -6.15
C GLY A 138 12.12 -11.15 -6.59
N THR A 139 10.86 -11.59 -6.55
CA THR A 139 10.36 -12.86 -7.08
C THR A 139 8.98 -12.57 -7.68
N GLY A 140 8.63 -13.16 -8.82
CA GLY A 140 7.40 -12.80 -9.55
C GLY A 140 6.15 -13.38 -8.89
N LEU A 141 5.86 -12.98 -7.64
CA LEU A 141 4.85 -13.66 -6.83
C LEU A 141 3.41 -13.22 -7.09
N PRO A 142 2.44 -14.15 -6.88
CA PRO A 142 1.02 -13.90 -6.89
C PRO A 142 0.50 -13.44 -5.52
N ASN A 143 -0.40 -12.44 -5.56
CA ASN A 143 -1.41 -12.07 -4.55
C ASN A 143 -1.02 -11.26 -3.29
N THR A 144 -1.35 -9.96 -3.39
CA THR A 144 -2.10 -9.13 -2.40
C THR A 144 -1.73 -9.24 -0.92
N ASP A 145 -0.53 -8.78 -0.56
CA ASP A 145 -0.20 -8.44 0.83
C ASP A 145 -0.41 -6.96 1.14
N ALA A 146 -0.92 -6.71 2.35
CA ALA A 146 -1.21 -5.37 2.86
C ALA A 146 0.06 -4.73 3.40
N PHE A 147 0.49 -3.62 2.80
CA PHE A 147 1.64 -2.86 3.29
C PHE A 147 1.17 -1.77 4.26
N ARG A 148 1.82 -1.69 5.42
CA ARG A 148 1.61 -0.64 6.42
C ARG A 148 2.66 0.45 6.22
N SER A 149 2.25 1.62 5.72
CA SER A 149 3.11 2.81 5.71
C SER A 149 2.72 3.75 6.86
N GLY A 150 3.72 4.28 7.55
CA GLY A 150 3.54 5.30 8.57
C GLY A 150 4.59 6.38 8.42
N GLY A 151 4.18 7.64 8.49
CA GLY A 151 5.09 8.78 8.58
C GLY A 151 5.40 9.06 10.05
N LEU A 152 6.66 9.41 10.35
CA LEU A 152 7.02 10.04 11.62
C LEU A 152 6.52 11.48 11.57
#